data_AF-A0A2T0MMX0-F1
#
_entry.id   AF-A0A2T0MMX0-F1
#
_cell.length_a   1.000
_cell.length_b   1.000
_cell.length_c   1.000
_cell.angle_alpha   90.00
_cell.angle_beta   90.00
_cell.angle_gamma   90.00
#
_symmetry.space_group_name_H-M   'P 1'
#
loop_
_entity.id
_entity.type
_entity.pdbx_description
1 polymer ?
#
loop_
_entity_poly.entity_id
_entity_poly.type
_entity_poly.pdbx_seq_one_letter_code
_entity_poly.pdbx_strand_id
1 'polypeptide(L)'
;MKHWTDGFAEDDADEPLVRPYTITGGRTTSERGDLTLITVMSAVPEAAVEQGPGRRKLQPEHRTILTLCARPQAVAEIASALDLPVSVAKILIGDLIDSGQLWARQPAYAWAGTGPDMAILKAVRDGLREL
;
A
#
# COMPACT_ATOMS: atom_id res chain seq x y z
N MET A 1 -39.63 -18.95 36.50
CA MET A 1 -38.35 -18.46 35.96
C MET A 1 -38.50 -18.33 34.45
N LYS A 2 -38.63 -17.10 33.96
CA LYS A 2 -38.91 -16.75 32.56
C LYS A 2 -38.01 -15.58 32.20
N HIS A 3 -37.70 -15.47 30.91
CA HIS A 3 -37.03 -14.39 30.18
C HIS A 3 -35.50 -14.27 30.35
N TRP A 4 -34.76 -14.79 29.37
CA TRP A 4 -33.63 -14.08 28.75
C TRP A 4 -33.29 -14.76 27.42
N THR A 5 -34.16 -14.59 26.43
CA THR A 5 -33.83 -14.79 25.00
C THR A 5 -34.83 -13.96 24.23
N ASP A 6 -34.54 -12.66 24.14
CA ASP A 6 -35.08 -11.82 23.10
C ASP A 6 -34.05 -10.74 22.77
N GLY A 7 -33.82 -10.51 21.48
CA GLY A 7 -33.17 -9.31 20.99
C GLY A 7 -31.67 -9.39 20.64
N PHE A 8 -31.28 -10.31 19.76
CA PHE A 8 -30.31 -9.94 18.71
C PHE A 8 -30.90 -10.42 17.39
N ALA A 9 -31.92 -9.68 16.94
CA ALA A 9 -32.51 -9.86 15.64
C ALA A 9 -31.43 -9.67 14.57
N GLU A 10 -31.43 -10.61 13.65
CA GLU A 10 -30.68 -10.70 12.41
C GLU A 10 -30.67 -9.36 11.65
N ASP A 11 -29.50 -8.74 11.50
CA ASP A 11 -29.24 -7.76 10.44
C ASP A 11 -27.73 -7.70 10.15
N ASP A 12 -27.22 -8.71 9.43
CA ASP A 12 -25.89 -8.68 8.80
C ASP A 12 -25.81 -9.75 7.68
N ALA A 13 -26.95 -10.09 7.08
CA ALA A 13 -27.08 -11.24 6.17
C ALA A 13 -26.98 -10.88 4.69
N ASP A 14 -26.52 -9.68 4.32
CA ASP A 14 -26.45 -9.26 2.91
C ASP A 14 -25.23 -8.39 2.57
N GLU A 15 -24.13 -8.49 3.31
CA GLU A 15 -22.83 -8.02 2.79
C GLU A 15 -22.16 -9.17 2.03
N PRO A 16 -21.92 -9.05 0.71
CA PRO A 16 -21.23 -10.08 -0.04
C PRO A 16 -19.84 -10.27 0.57
N LEU A 17 -19.66 -11.30 1.39
CA LEU A 17 -18.38 -11.72 1.95
C LEU A 17 -17.47 -12.17 0.80
N VAL A 18 -16.85 -11.19 0.14
CA VAL A 18 -15.76 -11.45 -0.80
C VAL A 18 -14.65 -12.07 0.01
N ARG A 19 -14.37 -13.35 -0.26
CA ARG A 19 -13.27 -14.05 0.41
C ARG A 19 -11.98 -13.27 0.13
N PRO A 20 -11.23 -12.78 1.13
CA PRO A 20 -10.09 -11.90 0.90
C PRO A 20 -9.03 -12.43 -0.10
N TYR A 21 -8.97 -13.75 -0.29
CA TYR A 21 -8.07 -14.45 -1.22
C TYR A 21 -8.53 -14.44 -2.69
N THR A 22 -9.77 -14.08 -3.00
CA THR A 22 -10.21 -13.92 -4.40
C THR A 22 -9.65 -12.63 -5.00
N ILE A 23 -9.49 -11.58 -4.20
CA ILE A 23 -8.91 -10.28 -4.60
C ILE A 23 -7.46 -10.45 -5.07
N THR A 24 -6.70 -11.33 -4.41
CA THR A 24 -5.30 -11.58 -4.76
C THR A 24 -5.13 -12.64 -5.86
N GLY A 25 -6.22 -13.24 -6.36
CA GLY A 25 -6.18 -14.34 -7.31
C GLY A 25 -5.56 -15.62 -6.74
N GLY A 26 -5.70 -15.86 -5.44
CA GLY A 26 -5.12 -17.01 -4.74
C GLY A 26 -3.68 -16.81 -4.24
N ARG A 27 -3.07 -15.64 -4.47
CA ARG A 27 -1.75 -15.32 -3.90
C ARG A 27 -1.87 -15.12 -2.39
N THR A 28 -0.98 -15.77 -1.64
CA THR A 28 -0.98 -15.78 -0.16
C THR A 28 0.16 -14.98 0.45
N THR A 29 1.18 -14.62 -0.33
CA THR A 29 2.29 -13.77 0.11
C THR A 29 2.57 -12.67 -0.90
N SER A 30 2.98 -11.50 -0.40
CA SER A 30 3.62 -10.48 -1.23
C SER A 30 5.08 -10.86 -1.43
N GLU A 31 5.65 -10.55 -2.59
CA GLU A 31 7.09 -10.69 -2.85
C GLU A 31 7.91 -9.61 -2.11
N ARG A 32 7.24 -8.55 -1.66
CA ARG A 32 7.81 -7.42 -0.90
C ARG A 32 7.73 -7.70 0.61
N GLY A 33 8.68 -8.48 1.12
CA GLY A 33 8.81 -8.78 2.56
C GLY A 33 9.25 -7.59 3.43
N ASP A 34 9.74 -6.52 2.79
CA ASP A 34 10.25 -5.29 3.42
C ASP A 34 9.14 -4.29 3.81
N LEU A 35 7.90 -4.50 3.36
CA LEU A 35 6.76 -3.65 3.73
C LEU A 35 6.34 -3.93 5.18
N THR A 36 6.51 -2.95 6.05
CA THR A 36 6.01 -2.95 7.43
C THR A 36 4.69 -2.17 7.53
N LEU A 37 3.99 -2.28 8.65
CA LEU A 37 2.72 -1.55 8.88
C LEU A 37 2.88 -0.02 8.78
N ILE A 38 4.06 0.48 9.11
CA ILE A 38 4.39 1.90 9.17
C ILE A 38 5.23 2.37 7.98
N THR A 39 5.49 1.49 7.02
CA THR A 39 6.04 1.89 5.72
C THR A 39 5.06 2.83 5.04
N VAL A 40 5.56 3.99 4.61
CA VAL A 40 4.72 5.05 4.02
C VAL A 40 4.76 4.93 2.51
N MET A 41 3.60 4.84 1.88
CA MET A 41 3.42 4.76 0.44
C MET A 41 3.02 6.11 -0.14
N SER A 42 3.41 6.36 -1.39
CA SER A 42 3.00 7.55 -2.14
C SER A 42 2.84 7.21 -3.62
N ALA A 43 1.82 7.79 -4.25
CA ALA A 43 1.59 7.66 -5.68
C ALA A 43 2.68 8.39 -6.47
N VAL A 44 3.10 7.78 -7.58
CA VAL A 44 3.99 8.42 -8.53
C VAL A 44 3.15 9.35 -9.41
N PRO A 45 3.41 10.67 -9.45
CA PRO A 45 2.52 11.65 -10.12
C PRO A 45 2.23 11.36 -11.59
N GLU A 46 3.21 10.80 -12.31
CA GLU A 46 3.14 10.57 -13.76
C GLU A 46 2.66 9.16 -14.13
N ALA A 47 2.63 8.24 -13.16
CA ALA A 47 2.25 6.84 -13.40
C ALA A 47 0.76 6.63 -13.68
N ALA A 48 -0.07 7.66 -13.46
CA ALA A 48 -1.48 7.68 -13.82
C ALA A 48 -1.71 7.77 -15.35
N VAL A 49 -0.70 8.21 -16.12
CA VAL A 49 -0.84 8.54 -17.55
C VAL A 49 -0.62 7.31 -18.45
N GLU A 50 0.12 6.30 -17.99
CA GLU A 50 0.53 5.17 -18.83
C GLU A 50 -0.31 3.91 -18.59
N GLN A 51 -1.52 3.89 -19.13
CA GLN A 51 -2.25 2.65 -19.44
C GLN A 51 -1.94 2.22 -20.88
N GLY A 52 -0.67 1.92 -21.14
CA GLY A 52 -0.23 1.40 -22.44
C GLY A 52 -0.77 -0.03 -22.70
N PRO A 53 -0.92 -0.42 -23.98
CA PRO A 53 -1.32 -1.78 -24.35
C PRO A 53 -0.28 -2.79 -23.85
N GLY A 54 -0.67 -3.64 -22.90
CA GLY A 54 0.19 -4.67 -22.29
C GLY A 54 0.29 -4.61 -20.76
N ARG A 55 -0.17 -3.53 -20.12
CA ARG A 55 -0.27 -3.48 -18.65
C ARG A 55 -1.51 -4.21 -18.14
N ARG A 56 -1.35 -5.00 -17.07
CA ARG A 56 -2.46 -5.68 -16.39
C ARG A 56 -3.48 -4.63 -15.95
N LYS A 57 -4.75 -4.84 -16.33
CA LYS A 57 -5.83 -3.91 -15.97
C LYS A 57 -5.88 -3.75 -14.45
N LEU A 58 -5.84 -2.51 -13.97
CA LEU A 58 -5.96 -2.24 -12.54
C LEU A 58 -7.31 -2.76 -12.03
N GLN A 59 -7.28 -3.36 -10.84
CA GLN A 59 -8.47 -3.74 -10.09
C GLN A 59 -9.07 -2.50 -9.41
N PRO A 60 -10.34 -2.52 -8.96
CA PRO A 60 -10.92 -1.43 -8.19
C PRO A 60 -10.07 -1.03 -6.98
N GLU A 61 -9.60 -2.01 -6.21
CA GLU A 61 -8.79 -1.83 -5.01
C GLU A 61 -7.47 -1.13 -5.33
N HIS A 62 -6.83 -1.48 -6.45
CA HIS A 62 -5.63 -0.80 -6.93
C HIS A 62 -5.88 0.69 -7.19
N ARG A 63 -7.02 1.05 -7.80
CA ARG A 63 -7.36 2.47 -8.03
C ARG A 63 -7.61 3.19 -6.71
N THR A 64 -8.30 2.55 -5.78
CA THR A 64 -8.54 3.12 -4.44
C THR A 64 -7.23 3.38 -3.72
N ILE A 65 -6.27 2.43 -3.75
CA ILE A 65 -4.94 2.62 -3.16
C ILE A 65 -4.25 3.84 -3.78
N LEU A 66 -4.27 4.00 -5.11
CA LEU A 66 -3.64 5.14 -5.77
C LEU A 66 -4.28 6.47 -5.37
N THR A 67 -5.62 6.51 -5.23
CA THR A 67 -6.34 7.70 -4.73
C THR A 67 -5.95 8.03 -3.29
N LEU A 68 -5.89 7.02 -2.40
CA LEU A 68 -5.46 7.21 -1.01
C LEU A 68 -4.01 7.73 -0.96
N CYS A 69 -3.13 7.15 -1.77
CA CYS A 69 -1.70 7.48 -1.81
C CYS A 69 -1.38 8.78 -2.58
N ALA A 70 -2.39 9.53 -3.05
CA ALA A 70 -2.20 10.91 -3.54
C ALA A 70 -1.63 11.82 -2.43
N ARG A 71 -1.83 11.45 -1.17
CA ARG A 71 -1.04 11.91 -0.03
C ARG A 71 -0.30 10.73 0.59
N PRO A 72 0.85 10.94 1.27
CA PRO A 72 1.56 9.84 1.92
C PRO A 72 0.69 9.11 2.94
N GLN A 73 0.61 7.78 2.85
CA GLN A 73 -0.21 6.93 3.73
C GLN A 73 0.57 5.68 4.15
N ALA A 74 0.46 5.28 5.42
CA ALA A 74 1.06 4.05 5.91
C ALA A 74 0.30 2.81 5.40
N VAL A 75 1.00 1.68 5.30
CA VAL A 75 0.38 0.39 4.91
C VAL A 75 -0.81 0.02 5.81
N ALA A 76 -0.73 0.29 7.12
CA ALA A 76 -1.83 0.05 8.05
C ALA A 76 -3.06 0.92 7.74
N GLU A 77 -2.86 2.19 7.40
CA GLU A 77 -3.94 3.10 7.03
C GLU A 77 -4.61 2.65 5.74
N ILE A 78 -3.81 2.22 4.75
CA ILE A 78 -4.32 1.69 3.48
C ILE A 78 -5.16 0.43 3.72
N ALA A 79 -4.67 -0.52 4.53
CA ALA A 79 -5.39 -1.75 4.83
C ALA A 79 -6.73 -1.47 5.54
N SER A 80 -6.72 -0.57 6.52
CA SER A 80 -7.93 -0.16 7.24
C SER A 80 -8.92 0.59 6.33
N ALA A 81 -8.44 1.43 5.42
CA ALA A 81 -9.30 2.20 4.52
C ALA A 81 -9.96 1.32 3.44
N LEU A 82 -9.33 0.21 3.06
CA LEU A 82 -9.89 -0.78 2.15
C LEU A 82 -10.76 -1.84 2.84
N ASP A 83 -10.76 -1.86 4.18
CA ASP A 83 -11.32 -2.95 4.98
C ASP A 83 -10.78 -4.35 4.57
N LEU A 84 -9.45 -4.43 4.37
CA LEU A 84 -8.78 -5.66 3.96
C LEU A 84 -7.73 -6.11 4.98
N PRO A 85 -7.50 -7.44 5.11
CA PRO A 85 -6.35 -7.94 5.85
C PRO A 85 -5.06 -7.32 5.33
N VAL A 86 -4.16 -6.96 6.26
CA VAL A 86 -2.86 -6.34 5.92
C VAL A 86 -2.07 -7.16 4.90
N SER A 87 -2.13 -8.50 4.98
CA SER A 87 -1.46 -9.39 4.03
C SER A 87 -1.97 -9.19 2.59
N VAL A 88 -3.27 -9.02 2.42
CA VAL A 88 -3.91 -8.74 1.12
C VAL A 88 -3.53 -7.35 0.62
N ALA A 89 -3.60 -6.34 1.49
CA ALA A 89 -3.19 -4.98 1.15
C ALA A 89 -1.73 -4.93 0.68
N LYS A 90 -0.81 -5.64 1.35
CA LYS A 90 0.61 -5.73 0.94
C LYS A 90 0.82 -6.41 -0.42
N ILE A 91 -0.04 -7.36 -0.80
CA ILE A 91 0.03 -7.97 -2.14
C ILE A 91 -0.37 -6.94 -3.21
N LEU A 92 -1.46 -6.21 -3.00
CA LEU A 92 -1.94 -5.17 -3.92
C LEU A 92 -0.97 -3.99 -4.00
N ILE A 93 -0.38 -3.58 -2.88
CA ILE A 93 0.66 -2.55 -2.83
C ILE A 93 1.91 -3.02 -3.58
N GLY A 94 2.31 -4.29 -3.41
CA GLY A 94 3.43 -4.88 -4.16
C GLY A 94 3.23 -4.78 -5.68
N ASP A 95 2.04 -5.15 -6.15
CA ASP A 95 1.67 -5.06 -7.57
C ASP A 95 1.80 -3.62 -8.12
N LEU A 96 1.45 -2.62 -7.32
CA LEU A 96 1.54 -1.21 -7.69
C LEU A 96 2.99 -0.68 -7.65
N ILE A 97 3.82 -1.20 -6.74
CA ILE A 97 5.26 -0.90 -6.72
C ILE A 97 5.94 -1.49 -7.96
N ASP A 98 5.64 -2.76 -8.27
CA ASP A 98 6.26 -3.47 -9.39
C ASP A 98 5.86 -2.88 -10.75
N SER A 99 4.66 -2.28 -10.83
CA SER A 99 4.21 -1.51 -12.00
C SER A 99 4.65 -0.03 -11.99
N GLY A 100 5.41 0.40 -10.98
CA GLY A 100 5.95 1.75 -10.87
C GLY A 100 4.91 2.84 -10.56
N GLN A 101 3.74 2.45 -10.04
CA GLN A 101 2.64 3.38 -9.70
C GLN A 101 2.69 3.87 -8.26
N LEU A 102 3.31 3.09 -7.38
CA LEU A 102 3.64 3.48 -6.00
C LEU A 102 5.14 3.44 -5.78
N TRP A 103 5.59 4.26 -4.83
CA TRP A 103 6.90 4.12 -4.23
C TRP A 103 6.79 4.10 -2.71
N ALA A 104 7.68 3.32 -2.08
CA ALA A 104 7.76 3.17 -0.64
C ALA A 104 8.81 4.12 -0.07
N ARG A 105 8.45 4.85 0.98
CA ARG A 105 9.38 5.56 1.84
C ARG A 105 9.58 4.74 3.10
N GLN A 106 10.82 4.32 3.32
CA GLN A 106 11.18 3.62 4.54
C GLN A 106 11.04 4.57 5.74
N PRO A 107 10.56 4.09 6.90
CA PRO A 107 10.39 4.92 8.08
C PRO A 107 11.71 5.54 8.55
N ALA A 108 11.67 6.79 9.01
CA ALA A 108 12.88 7.58 9.32
C ALA A 108 13.82 6.94 10.35
N TYR A 109 13.33 6.08 11.24
CA TYR A 109 14.16 5.36 12.21
C TYR A 109 15.03 4.28 11.57
N ALA A 110 14.77 3.86 10.32
CA ALA A 110 15.69 3.02 9.56
C ALA A 110 17.04 3.74 9.30
N TRP A 111 17.08 5.07 9.41
CA TRP A 111 18.29 5.89 9.32
C TRP A 111 18.83 6.36 10.67
N ALA A 112 18.23 5.93 11.79
CA ALA A 112 18.69 6.32 13.13
C ALA A 112 20.09 5.71 13.39
N GLY A 113 21.13 6.50 13.09
CA GLY A 113 22.54 6.17 13.32
C GLY A 113 23.43 6.15 12.08
N THR A 114 22.85 6.15 10.87
CA THR A 114 23.58 6.10 9.59
C THR A 114 22.94 7.05 8.58
N GLY A 115 22.85 8.32 8.94
CA GLY A 115 22.55 9.37 7.96
C GLY A 115 23.55 9.31 6.79
N PRO A 116 23.17 9.78 5.60
CA PRO A 116 24.06 9.79 4.46
C PRO A 116 25.35 10.58 4.79
N ASP A 117 26.50 10.06 4.34
CA ASP A 117 27.77 10.70 4.56
C ASP A 117 27.77 12.11 3.94
N MET A 118 27.87 13.11 4.81
CA MET A 118 27.83 14.52 4.44
C MET A 118 29.02 14.93 3.55
N ALA A 119 30.15 14.22 3.63
CA ALA A 119 31.27 14.46 2.73
C ALA A 119 30.91 14.07 1.29
N ILE A 120 30.27 12.91 1.13
CA ILE A 120 29.79 12.43 -0.19
C ILE A 120 28.72 13.37 -0.74
N LEU A 121 27.73 13.77 0.07
CA LEU A 121 26.68 14.68 -0.40
C LEU A 121 27.21 16.05 -0.83
N LYS A 122 28.23 16.58 -0.13
CA LYS A 122 28.90 17.83 -0.55
C LYS A 122 29.64 17.65 -1.86
N ALA A 123 30.40 16.56 -2.01
CA ALA A 123 31.12 16.27 -3.25
C ALA A 123 30.17 16.15 -4.45
N VAL A 124 29.04 15.46 -4.29
CA VAL A 124 28.00 15.37 -5.34
C VAL A 124 27.42 16.74 -5.68
N ARG A 125 27.07 17.55 -4.67
CA ARG A 125 26.54 18.91 -4.89
C ARG A 125 27.52 19.79 -5.66
N ASP A 126 28.80 19.74 -5.27
CA ASP A 126 29.83 20.59 -5.87
C ASP A 126 30.08 20.15 -7.32
N GLY A 127 30.16 18.84 -7.59
CA GLY A 127 30.24 18.32 -8.95
C GLY A 127 29.03 18.66 -9.83
N LEU A 128 27.81 18.68 -9.29
CA LEU A 128 26.60 19.09 -10.04
C LEU A 128 26.53 20.59 -10.34
N ARG A 129 27.27 21.44 -9.63
CA ARG A 129 27.31 22.91 -9.85
C ARG A 129 28.37 23.34 -10.87
N GLU A 130 29.30 22.44 -11.18
CA GLU A 130 30.39 22.67 -12.15
C GLU A 130 30.02 22.21 -13.57
N LEU A 131 28.80 21.71 -13.77
CA LEU A 131 28.19 21.36 -15.07
C LEU A 131 27.30 22.49 -15.57
#